data_AF-A0A5D2B430-F1
#
_entry.id   AF-A0A5D2B430-F1
#
_cell.length_a   1.000
_cell.length_b   1.000
_cell.length_c   1.000
_cell.angle_alpha   90.00
_cell.angle_beta   90.00
_cell.angle_gamma   90.00
#
_symmetry.space_group_name_H-M   'P 1'
#
loop_
_entity.id
_entity.type
_entity.pdbx_description
1 polymer ?
#
loop_
_entity_poly.entity_id
_entity_poly.type
_entity_poly.pdbx_seq_one_letter_code
_entity_poly.pdbx_strand_id
1 'polypeptide(L)'
;MKTTTASVFLLFIIFSVALSSFLFGVANATNDPVLDIDGNEVQTGTPYYVVSSIWGAGGGGLALGRPRGKPCPEVVTQRRSGDDGIPVIFSNSDSNDGIVRLSSDINIEFIPLRPKLCRTTTVWKVDDYDHSAGKWWVITDGVKGNPGANTLTSWFRIEKVGDLSYKFKYCPTVCGTCPALCNEVGKDSDGEMVRFALSTGPGWSFYFKKVEKSAMEIEQVVHI
;
A
#
# COMPACT_ATOMS: atom_id res chain seq x y z
N MET A 1 -61.17 -30.00 -13.18
CA MET A 1 -59.70 -30.22 -13.22
C MET A 1 -58.90 -29.18 -14.03
N LYS A 2 -59.46 -28.01 -14.40
CA LYS A 2 -58.72 -26.98 -15.17
C LYS A 2 -58.25 -25.76 -14.36
N THR A 3 -58.82 -25.54 -13.18
CA THR A 3 -58.51 -24.39 -12.30
C THR A 3 -57.31 -24.63 -11.38
N THR A 4 -57.06 -25.88 -10.97
CA THR A 4 -55.96 -26.26 -10.08
C THR A 4 -54.59 -26.10 -10.74
N THR A 5 -54.47 -26.37 -12.04
CA THR A 5 -53.22 -26.22 -12.80
C THR A 5 -52.81 -24.76 -12.94
N ALA A 6 -53.76 -23.86 -13.28
CA ALA A 6 -53.48 -22.43 -13.39
C ALA A 6 -52.97 -21.80 -12.08
N SER A 7 -53.51 -22.24 -10.93
CA SER A 7 -53.09 -21.75 -9.61
C SER A 7 -51.67 -22.19 -9.23
N VAL A 8 -51.25 -23.39 -9.63
CA VAL A 8 -49.89 -23.92 -9.37
C VAL A 8 -48.86 -23.19 -10.24
N PHE A 9 -49.19 -22.90 -11.50
CA PHE A 9 -48.32 -22.10 -12.37
C PHE A 9 -48.11 -20.68 -11.85
N LEU A 10 -49.16 -20.03 -11.31
CA LEU A 10 -49.04 -18.67 -10.77
C LEU A 10 -48.13 -18.62 -9.53
N LEU A 11 -48.25 -19.61 -8.63
CA LEU A 11 -47.41 -19.73 -7.44
C LEU A 11 -45.93 -19.98 -7.80
N PHE A 12 -45.67 -20.80 -8.84
CA PHE A 12 -44.31 -21.03 -9.34
C PHE A 12 -43.66 -19.77 -9.90
N ILE A 13 -44.42 -18.93 -10.61
CA ILE A 13 -43.92 -17.66 -11.16
C ILE A 13 -43.65 -16.64 -10.04
N ILE A 14 -44.53 -16.54 -9.03
CA ILE A 14 -44.31 -15.64 -7.89
C ILE A 14 -43.07 -16.08 -7.09
N PHE A 15 -42.90 -17.39 -6.88
CA PHE A 15 -41.72 -17.94 -6.19
C PHE A 15 -40.43 -17.73 -6.98
N SER A 16 -40.44 -17.90 -8.31
CA SER A 16 -39.25 -17.67 -9.14
C SER A 16 -38.88 -16.19 -9.26
N VAL A 17 -39.87 -15.29 -9.34
CA VAL A 17 -39.62 -13.84 -9.33
C VAL A 17 -39.09 -13.39 -7.96
N ALA A 18 -39.66 -13.88 -6.86
CA ALA A 18 -39.15 -13.59 -5.52
C ALA A 18 -37.73 -14.14 -5.29
N LEU A 19 -37.42 -15.35 -5.77
CA LEU A 19 -36.07 -15.92 -5.65
C LEU A 19 -35.06 -15.16 -6.52
N SER A 20 -35.48 -14.67 -7.70
CA SER A 20 -34.61 -13.87 -8.56
C SER A 20 -34.27 -12.50 -7.95
N SER A 21 -35.21 -11.85 -7.23
CA SER A 21 -34.94 -10.59 -6.54
C SER A 21 -34.12 -10.75 -5.25
N PHE A 22 -34.02 -11.96 -4.68
CA PHE A 22 -33.09 -12.27 -3.59
C PHE A 22 -31.66 -12.59 -4.05
N LEU A 23 -31.44 -12.83 -5.34
CA LEU A 23 -30.12 -13.19 -5.89
C LEU A 23 -29.34 -12.02 -6.51
N PHE A 24 -29.93 -10.83 -6.63
CA PHE A 24 -29.26 -9.63 -7.12
C PHE A 24 -29.05 -8.63 -5.98
N GLY A 25 -27.92 -8.78 -5.29
CA GLY A 25 -27.51 -7.84 -4.27
C GLY A 25 -26.32 -8.27 -3.41
N VAL A 26 -25.32 -8.96 -3.96
CA VAL A 26 -23.98 -8.88 -3.35
C VAL A 26 -23.48 -7.48 -3.69
N ALA A 27 -23.83 -6.50 -2.86
CA ALA A 27 -23.08 -5.25 -2.85
C ALA A 27 -21.63 -5.67 -2.53
N ASN A 28 -20.74 -5.55 -3.52
CA ASN A 28 -19.32 -5.76 -3.31
C ASN A 28 -18.89 -4.60 -2.41
N ALA A 29 -18.94 -4.80 -1.09
CA ALA A 29 -18.60 -3.78 -0.12
C ALA A 29 -17.17 -3.34 -0.43
N THR A 30 -17.03 -2.12 -0.93
CA THR A 30 -15.73 -1.51 -1.18
C THR A 30 -15.09 -1.29 0.18
N ASN A 31 -13.82 -1.68 0.32
CA ASN A 31 -13.10 -1.45 1.58
C ASN A 31 -13.09 0.05 1.93
N ASP A 32 -13.04 0.33 3.23
CA ASP A 32 -12.99 1.71 3.72
C ASP A 32 -11.76 2.45 3.17
N PRO A 33 -11.86 3.78 2.92
CA PRO A 33 -10.74 4.57 2.46
C PRO A 33 -9.66 4.72 3.54
N VAL A 34 -8.41 4.83 3.10
CA VAL A 34 -7.32 5.33 3.94
C VAL A 34 -7.47 6.85 4.02
N LEU A 35 -7.29 7.41 5.22
CA LEU A 35 -7.39 8.85 5.46
C LEU A 35 -6.01 9.45 5.73
N ASP A 36 -5.80 10.68 5.27
CA ASP A 36 -4.68 11.51 5.66
C ASP A 36 -4.91 12.16 7.02
N ILE A 37 -3.89 12.85 7.54
CA ILE A 37 -3.91 13.49 8.86
C ILE A 37 -4.99 14.56 9.00
N ASP A 38 -5.48 15.10 7.88
CA ASP A 38 -6.57 16.10 7.83
C ASP A 38 -7.95 15.43 7.71
N GLY A 39 -8.00 14.09 7.70
CA GLY A 39 -9.22 13.30 7.58
C GLY A 39 -9.74 13.16 6.15
N ASN A 40 -8.97 13.55 5.13
CA ASN A 40 -9.36 13.40 3.73
C ASN A 40 -8.90 12.04 3.18
N GLU A 41 -9.62 11.52 2.20
CA GLU A 41 -9.25 10.28 1.54
C GLU A 41 -7.90 10.40 0.82
N VAL A 42 -7.02 9.43 1.03
CA VAL A 42 -5.76 9.29 0.32
C VAL A 42 -6.04 8.94 -1.15
N GLN A 43 -5.55 9.78 -2.05
CA GLN A 43 -5.78 9.65 -3.49
C GLN A 43 -4.57 9.01 -4.20
N THR A 44 -4.84 8.15 -5.17
CA THR A 44 -3.81 7.65 -6.10
C THR A 44 -3.21 8.80 -6.90
N GLY A 45 -1.94 8.67 -7.32
CA GLY A 45 -1.25 9.71 -8.09
C GLY A 45 -0.91 11.00 -7.32
N THR A 46 -1.44 11.17 -6.11
CA THR A 46 -1.18 12.34 -5.26
C THR A 46 0.00 12.05 -4.33
N PRO A 47 0.94 13.00 -4.14
CA PRO A 47 2.07 12.80 -3.25
C PRO A 47 1.69 12.94 -1.77
N TYR A 48 2.17 12.00 -0.95
CA TYR A 48 2.03 12.03 0.51
C TYR A 48 3.36 11.73 1.18
N TYR A 49 3.69 12.46 2.24
CA TYR A 49 4.68 11.99 3.21
C TYR A 49 4.09 10.85 4.03
N VAL A 50 4.91 9.85 4.31
CA VAL A 50 4.57 8.74 5.20
C VAL A 50 5.40 8.90 6.45
N VAL A 51 4.75 9.28 7.55
CA VAL A 51 5.43 9.70 8.77
C VAL A 51 5.06 8.76 9.91
N SER A 52 6.04 8.38 10.74
CA SER A 52 5.73 7.52 11.88
C SER A 52 4.79 8.19 12.86
N SER A 53 3.77 7.45 13.29
CA SER A 53 2.85 7.86 14.37
C SER A 53 3.50 7.82 15.76
N ILE A 54 4.71 7.27 15.88
CA ILE A 54 5.45 7.19 17.13
C ILE A 54 6.33 8.43 17.28
N TRP A 55 6.20 9.12 18.41
CA TRP A 55 6.85 10.41 18.66
C TRP A 55 8.29 10.23 19.17
N GLY A 56 9.05 11.33 19.22
CA GLY A 56 10.41 11.33 19.76
C GLY A 56 11.38 10.47 18.94
N ALA A 57 12.15 9.62 19.60
CA ALA A 57 13.17 8.77 18.94
C ALA A 57 12.59 7.76 17.93
N GLY A 58 11.29 7.45 18.02
CA GLY A 58 10.59 6.62 17.04
C GLY A 58 10.08 7.39 15.81
N GLY A 59 10.14 8.71 15.83
CA GLY A 59 9.55 9.58 14.81
C GLY A 59 10.40 9.74 13.55
N GLY A 60 9.85 10.51 12.60
CA GLY A 60 10.44 10.78 11.29
C GLY A 60 9.74 10.01 10.18
N GLY A 61 9.82 10.57 8.97
CA GLY A 61 9.20 10.01 7.78
C GLY A 61 10.10 9.10 6.97
N LEU A 62 9.51 8.46 5.98
CA LEU A 62 10.19 7.48 5.14
C LEU A 62 11.07 8.17 4.10
N ALA A 63 12.19 7.54 3.76
CA ALA A 63 13.11 8.05 2.74
C ALA A 63 13.84 6.90 2.02
N LEU A 64 14.66 7.30 1.05
CA LEU A 64 15.60 6.44 0.34
C LEU A 64 16.93 6.36 1.10
N GLY A 65 17.40 5.14 1.32
CA GLY A 65 18.66 4.82 2.00
C GLY A 65 19.60 4.05 1.10
N ARG A 66 20.90 4.16 1.37
CA ARG A 66 21.95 3.44 0.63
C ARG A 66 22.81 2.65 1.61
N PRO A 67 22.62 1.31 1.71
CA PRO A 67 23.46 0.47 2.54
C PRO A 67 24.93 0.57 2.13
N ARG A 68 25.84 0.39 3.09
CA ARG A 68 27.28 0.32 2.79
C ARG A 68 27.56 -0.94 1.95
N GLY A 69 28.42 -0.81 0.93
CA GLY A 69 28.80 -1.92 0.04
C GLY A 69 27.84 -2.18 -1.13
N LYS A 70 26.51 -2.15 -0.90
CA LYS A 70 25.49 -2.31 -1.96
C LYS A 70 24.53 -1.11 -1.99
N PRO A 71 24.94 0.02 -2.58
CA PRO A 71 24.15 1.26 -2.54
C PRO A 71 22.94 1.26 -3.48
N CYS A 72 22.87 0.34 -4.44
CA CYS A 72 21.76 0.21 -5.39
C CYS A 72 21.26 -1.25 -5.43
N PRO A 73 19.94 -1.50 -5.55
CA PRO A 73 18.87 -0.50 -5.46
C PRO A 73 18.81 0.16 -4.07
N GLU A 74 18.24 1.37 -4.01
CA GLU A 74 18.06 2.06 -2.74
C GLU A 74 17.04 1.32 -1.87
N VAL A 75 17.14 1.48 -0.56
CA VAL A 75 16.31 0.77 0.42
C VAL A 75 15.33 1.72 1.08
N VAL A 76 14.23 1.18 1.61
CA VAL A 76 13.28 1.97 2.38
C VAL A 76 13.83 2.18 3.79
N THR A 77 14.02 3.43 4.18
CA THR A 77 14.57 3.82 5.49
C THR A 77 13.68 4.85 6.18
N GLN A 78 13.92 5.10 7.46
CA GLN A 78 13.25 6.13 8.24
C GLN A 78 14.25 7.26 8.60
N ARG A 79 13.82 8.51 8.40
CA ARG A 79 14.52 9.70 8.87
C ARG A 79 14.36 9.88 10.39
N ARG A 80 15.06 10.88 10.93
CA ARG A 80 14.93 11.26 12.34
C ARG A 80 13.65 12.08 12.54
N SER A 81 13.23 12.17 13.81
CA SER A 81 12.12 13.03 14.22
C SER A 81 12.26 14.46 13.70
N GLY A 82 11.16 15.04 13.21
CA GLY A 82 11.12 16.39 12.64
C GLY A 82 11.40 16.48 11.14
N ASP A 83 11.78 15.38 10.48
CA ASP A 83 11.92 15.28 9.03
C ASP A 83 10.84 14.37 8.46
N ASP A 84 9.96 14.91 7.62
CA ASP A 84 8.84 14.19 6.99
C ASP A 84 9.31 13.22 5.89
N GLY A 85 10.58 13.31 5.48
CA GLY A 85 11.20 12.39 4.53
C GLY A 85 10.92 12.72 3.07
N ILE A 86 10.82 11.68 2.24
CA ILE A 86 10.57 11.76 0.80
C ILE A 86 9.14 11.33 0.54
N PRO A 87 8.35 12.11 -0.22
CA PRO A 87 6.97 11.76 -0.48
C PRO A 87 6.86 10.53 -1.38
N VAL A 88 5.73 9.83 -1.27
CA VAL A 88 5.35 8.69 -2.10
C VAL A 88 4.08 8.97 -2.87
N ILE A 89 3.91 8.26 -3.99
CA ILE A 89 2.65 8.11 -4.70
C ILE A 89 2.17 6.68 -4.55
N PHE A 90 0.87 6.53 -4.37
CA PHE A 90 0.17 5.25 -4.39
C PHE A 90 -0.47 4.99 -5.76
N SER A 91 -0.55 3.72 -6.14
CA SER A 91 -1.28 3.28 -7.33
C SER A 91 -1.97 1.95 -7.04
N ASN A 92 -3.28 1.90 -7.28
CA ASN A 92 -4.09 0.72 -7.00
C ASN A 92 -3.88 -0.39 -8.05
N SER A 93 -4.09 -1.63 -7.63
CA SER A 93 -4.16 -2.77 -8.57
C SER A 93 -5.38 -2.68 -9.50
N ASP A 94 -6.52 -2.20 -8.98
CA ASP A 94 -7.64 -1.73 -9.81
C ASP A 94 -7.42 -0.27 -10.19
N SER A 95 -7.04 -0.04 -11.45
CA SER A 95 -6.76 1.30 -11.97
C SER A 95 -8.00 2.20 -12.10
N ASN A 96 -9.21 1.66 -11.93
CA ASN A 96 -10.45 2.44 -12.00
C ASN A 96 -10.79 3.13 -10.67
N ASP A 97 -10.22 2.67 -9.56
CA ASP A 97 -10.42 3.28 -8.26
C ASP A 97 -9.34 4.33 -7.98
N GLY A 98 -9.76 5.59 -7.90
CA GLY A 98 -8.87 6.71 -7.59
C GLY A 98 -8.49 6.81 -6.11
N ILE A 99 -9.18 6.09 -5.23
CA ILE A 99 -9.03 6.19 -3.77
C ILE A 99 -8.20 5.02 -3.25
N VAL A 100 -7.23 5.29 -2.39
CA VAL A 100 -6.47 4.23 -1.71
C VAL A 100 -7.33 3.67 -0.58
N ARG A 101 -7.63 2.37 -0.64
CA ARG A 101 -8.50 1.68 0.31
C ARG A 101 -7.73 0.70 1.19
N LEU A 102 -8.27 0.47 2.39
CA LEU A 102 -7.75 -0.54 3.31
C LEU A 102 -7.74 -1.93 2.65
N SER A 103 -6.75 -2.74 3.00
CA SER A 103 -6.61 -4.13 2.56
C SER A 103 -6.61 -4.37 1.04
N SER A 104 -6.51 -3.32 0.21
CA SER A 104 -6.40 -3.39 -1.25
C SER A 104 -4.94 -3.40 -1.67
N ASP A 105 -4.62 -4.15 -2.72
CA ASP A 105 -3.25 -4.24 -3.24
C ASP A 105 -2.87 -2.94 -3.96
N ILE A 106 -1.78 -2.32 -3.50
CA ILE A 106 -1.23 -1.07 -4.03
C ILE A 106 0.27 -1.18 -4.31
N ASN A 107 0.74 -0.42 -5.31
CA ASN A 107 2.15 -0.07 -5.43
C ASN A 107 2.43 1.24 -4.67
N ILE A 108 3.64 1.35 -4.13
CA ILE A 108 4.15 2.52 -3.42
C ILE A 108 5.43 2.97 -4.13
N GLU A 109 5.52 4.24 -4.51
CA GLU A 109 6.64 4.78 -5.28
C GLU A 109 7.16 6.07 -4.67
N PHE A 110 8.43 6.15 -4.29
CA PHE A 110 9.01 7.43 -3.87
C PHE A 110 9.12 8.41 -5.05
N ILE A 111 8.84 9.68 -4.77
CA ILE A 111 9.16 10.80 -5.66
C ILE A 111 10.44 11.46 -5.14
N PRO A 112 11.63 11.07 -5.62
CA PRO A 112 12.87 11.66 -5.17
C PRO A 112 12.93 13.13 -5.58
N LEU A 113 13.29 13.97 -4.62
CA LEU A 113 13.42 15.43 -4.78
C LEU A 113 14.74 15.83 -5.44
N ARG A 114 15.63 14.86 -5.66
CA ARG A 114 16.94 15.03 -6.28
C ARG A 114 17.13 14.01 -7.39
N PRO A 115 18.03 14.26 -8.37
CA PRO A 115 18.35 13.30 -9.41
C PRO A 115 18.69 11.92 -8.83
N LYS A 116 18.13 10.88 -9.46
CA LYS A 116 18.32 9.49 -9.03
C LYS A 116 19.79 9.09 -9.17
N LEU A 117 20.38 8.61 -8.08
CA LEU A 117 21.74 8.06 -8.09
C LEU A 117 21.76 6.64 -8.64
N CYS A 118 20.75 5.84 -8.31
CA CYS A 118 20.57 4.51 -8.86
C CYS A 118 19.70 4.58 -10.14
N ARG A 119 20.05 3.79 -11.15
CA ARG A 119 19.27 3.67 -12.40
C ARG A 119 18.08 2.71 -12.28
N THR A 120 17.64 2.44 -11.05
CA THR A 120 16.53 1.55 -10.71
C THR A 120 15.25 2.35 -10.47
N THR A 121 14.10 1.67 -10.46
CA THR A 121 12.84 2.34 -10.10
C THR A 121 12.83 2.69 -8.61
N THR A 122 11.96 3.60 -8.20
CA THR A 122 11.70 3.95 -6.80
C THR A 122 10.43 3.28 -6.27
N VAL A 123 9.88 2.33 -7.03
CA VAL A 123 8.74 1.50 -6.65
C VAL A 123 9.21 0.50 -5.61
N TRP A 124 8.45 0.34 -4.55
CA TRP A 124 8.77 -0.59 -3.48
C TRP A 124 8.61 -2.04 -3.95
N LYS A 125 9.47 -2.91 -3.43
CA LYS A 125 9.29 -4.36 -3.47
C LYS A 125 9.84 -5.02 -2.22
N VAL A 126 9.40 -6.25 -1.97
CA VAL A 126 10.11 -7.18 -1.08
C VAL A 126 11.26 -7.82 -1.87
N ASP A 127 12.47 -7.73 -1.34
CA ASP A 127 13.67 -8.34 -1.92
C ASP A 127 13.72 -9.85 -1.65
N ASP A 128 14.64 -10.54 -2.33
CA ASP A 128 15.00 -11.91 -1.98
C ASP A 128 15.46 -12.02 -0.52
N TYR A 129 15.31 -13.20 0.07
CA TYR A 129 15.68 -13.43 1.47
C TYR A 129 17.17 -13.19 1.68
N ASP A 130 17.50 -12.24 2.55
CA ASP A 130 18.85 -11.98 2.98
C ASP A 130 19.22 -12.97 4.09
N HIS A 131 19.95 -14.02 3.70
CA HIS A 131 20.43 -15.04 4.63
C HIS A 131 21.38 -14.50 5.71
N SER A 132 22.08 -13.39 5.46
CA SER A 132 23.04 -12.81 6.41
C SER A 132 22.34 -12.03 7.52
N ALA A 133 21.26 -11.33 7.18
CA ALA A 133 20.42 -10.60 8.14
C ALA A 133 19.28 -11.44 8.72
N GLY A 134 18.88 -12.51 8.02
CA GLY A 134 17.69 -13.29 8.32
C GLY A 134 16.40 -12.51 8.04
N LYS A 135 16.37 -11.73 6.94
CA LYS A 135 15.30 -10.76 6.67
C LYS A 135 14.82 -10.81 5.22
N TRP A 136 13.53 -10.51 5.06
CA TRP A 136 12.94 -10.12 3.78
C TRP A 136 12.85 -8.60 3.76
N TRP A 137 13.84 -7.94 3.17
CA TRP A 137 13.93 -6.49 3.19
C TRP A 137 12.90 -5.84 2.25
N VAL A 138 12.40 -4.67 2.63
CA VAL A 138 11.67 -3.78 1.73
C VAL A 138 12.67 -2.82 1.10
N ILE A 139 12.75 -2.86 -0.22
CA ILE A 139 13.67 -2.06 -1.04
C ILE A 139 12.92 -1.39 -2.18
N THR A 140 13.64 -0.63 -3.01
CA THR A 140 13.11 -0.11 -4.28
C THR A 140 13.37 -1.06 -5.43
N ASP A 141 13.26 -0.60 -6.69
CA ASP A 141 13.40 -1.42 -7.88
C ASP A 141 12.26 -2.43 -8.12
N GLY A 142 11.06 -2.10 -7.64
CA GLY A 142 9.83 -2.80 -7.96
C GLY A 142 9.28 -2.44 -9.35
N VAL A 143 8.21 -3.12 -9.74
CA VAL A 143 7.51 -2.88 -11.01
C VAL A 143 6.11 -2.36 -10.69
N LYS A 144 5.75 -1.23 -11.30
CA LYS A 144 4.43 -0.61 -11.16
C LYS A 144 3.42 -1.24 -12.13
N GLY A 145 2.20 -1.50 -11.64
CA GLY A 145 1.11 -2.04 -12.43
C GLY A 145 1.28 -3.50 -12.82
N ASN A 146 0.55 -3.92 -13.86
CA ASN A 146 0.47 -5.31 -14.32
C ASN A 146 0.24 -6.32 -13.17
N PRO A 147 -0.89 -6.22 -12.42
CA PRO A 147 -1.15 -7.09 -11.27
C PRO A 147 -1.10 -8.56 -11.67
N GLY A 148 -0.27 -9.35 -11.00
CA GLY A 148 -0.11 -10.77 -11.29
C GLY A 148 1.19 -11.36 -10.75
N ALA A 149 1.48 -12.60 -11.15
CA ALA A 149 2.64 -13.35 -10.68
C ALA A 149 3.98 -12.62 -10.92
N ASN A 150 4.13 -11.95 -12.07
CA ASN A 150 5.38 -11.30 -12.46
C ASN A 150 5.70 -10.03 -11.66
N THR A 151 4.72 -9.44 -10.99
CA THR A 151 4.87 -8.19 -10.20
C THR A 151 4.54 -8.41 -8.72
N LEU A 152 4.34 -9.67 -8.31
CA LEU A 152 3.82 -10.06 -7.01
C LEU A 152 4.53 -9.37 -5.83
N THR A 153 5.85 -9.22 -5.91
CA THR A 153 6.69 -8.63 -4.85
C THR A 153 6.53 -7.12 -4.66
N SER A 154 5.86 -6.43 -5.59
CA SER A 154 5.69 -4.97 -5.58
C SER A 154 4.33 -4.52 -5.02
N TRP A 155 3.52 -5.45 -4.51
CA TRP A 155 2.16 -5.18 -4.02
C TRP A 155 2.10 -5.23 -2.49
N PHE A 156 1.70 -4.10 -1.91
CA PHE A 156 1.53 -3.92 -0.47
C PHE A 156 0.08 -3.58 -0.15
N ARG A 157 -0.26 -3.56 1.13
CA ARG A 157 -1.55 -3.12 1.66
C ARG A 157 -1.35 -2.16 2.80
N ILE A 158 -2.37 -1.35 3.03
CA ILE A 158 -2.48 -0.49 4.20
C ILE A 158 -3.58 -1.07 5.09
N GLU A 159 -3.26 -1.24 6.36
CA GLU A 159 -4.20 -1.74 7.38
C GLU A 159 -4.37 -0.70 8.48
N LYS A 160 -5.59 -0.58 9.01
CA LYS A 160 -5.88 0.35 10.10
C LYS A 160 -5.32 -0.18 11.43
N VAL A 161 -4.72 0.71 12.21
CA VAL A 161 -4.24 0.47 13.58
C VAL A 161 -5.02 1.32 14.58
N GLY A 162 -5.37 2.57 14.22
CA GLY A 162 -6.14 3.51 15.03
C GLY A 162 -6.80 4.59 14.16
N ASP A 163 -7.37 5.63 14.77
CA ASP A 163 -8.29 6.55 14.08
C ASP A 163 -7.68 7.40 12.95
N LEU A 164 -6.35 7.57 12.90
CA LEU A 164 -5.59 8.09 11.75
C LEU A 164 -4.21 7.43 11.67
N SER A 165 -4.14 6.17 12.07
CA SER A 165 -2.89 5.44 12.21
C SER A 165 -2.99 4.11 11.49
N TYR A 166 -1.99 3.83 10.66
CA TYR A 166 -1.99 2.73 9.72
C TYR A 166 -0.66 1.99 9.77
N LYS A 167 -0.65 0.78 9.21
CA LYS A 167 0.58 -0.01 9.01
C LYS A 167 0.59 -0.58 7.61
N PHE A 168 1.78 -0.82 7.08
CA PHE A 168 1.92 -1.55 5.82
C PHE A 168 2.00 -3.05 6.09
N LYS A 169 1.43 -3.81 5.16
CA LYS A 169 1.48 -5.26 5.13
C LYS A 169 1.86 -5.72 3.72
N TYR A 170 2.67 -6.76 3.63
CA TYR A 170 2.88 -7.48 2.38
C TYR A 170 2.06 -8.76 2.45
N CYS A 171 0.97 -8.81 1.68
CA CYS A 171 0.09 -9.98 1.59
C CYS A 171 -0.71 -9.89 0.27
N PRO A 172 -0.03 -9.97 -0.89
CA PRO A 172 -0.65 -9.65 -2.17
C PRO A 172 -1.71 -10.68 -2.57
N THR A 173 -2.81 -10.22 -3.18
CA THR A 173 -3.85 -11.09 -3.77
C THR A 173 -3.98 -10.94 -5.29
N VAL A 174 -3.12 -10.14 -5.91
CA VAL A 174 -3.06 -9.96 -7.37
C VAL A 174 -2.81 -11.27 -8.15
N CYS A 175 -2.42 -12.34 -7.47
CA CYS A 175 -2.34 -13.70 -8.01
C CYS A 175 -2.91 -14.70 -7.00
N GLY A 176 -4.14 -15.18 -7.23
CA GLY A 176 -4.84 -16.07 -6.29
C GLY A 176 -4.26 -17.48 -6.15
N THR A 177 -3.38 -17.90 -7.05
CA THR A 177 -2.73 -19.23 -7.02
C THR A 177 -1.24 -19.17 -6.66
N CYS A 178 -0.66 -17.98 -6.57
CA CYS A 178 0.75 -17.83 -6.28
C CYS A 178 0.99 -18.00 -4.77
N PRO A 179 2.01 -18.78 -4.35
CA PRO A 179 2.46 -18.73 -2.96
C PRO A 179 3.05 -17.34 -2.70
N ALA A 180 2.53 -16.65 -1.69
CA ALA A 180 3.04 -15.35 -1.26
C ALA A 180 3.23 -15.34 0.25
N LEU A 181 4.26 -14.61 0.70
CA LEU A 181 4.40 -14.27 2.11
C LEU A 181 3.23 -13.36 2.51
N CYS A 182 2.80 -13.45 3.76
CA CYS A 182 1.76 -12.61 4.32
C CYS A 182 2.19 -12.11 5.70
N ASN A 183 2.88 -10.99 5.75
CA ASN A 183 3.52 -10.46 6.96
C ASN A 183 3.35 -8.95 7.07
N GLU A 184 3.44 -8.46 8.31
CA GLU A 184 3.49 -7.03 8.59
C GLU A 184 4.83 -6.44 8.12
N VAL A 185 4.85 -5.15 7.81
CA VAL A 185 6.10 -4.42 7.54
C VAL A 185 6.54 -3.73 8.83
N GLY A 186 7.67 -4.17 9.37
CA GLY A 186 8.24 -3.70 10.62
C GLY A 186 9.54 -2.94 10.43
N LYS A 187 9.86 -2.09 11.39
CA LYS A 187 11.14 -1.39 11.50
C LYS A 187 12.22 -2.38 11.98
N ASP A 188 13.39 -2.33 11.36
CA ASP A 188 14.55 -3.15 11.73
C ASP A 188 15.85 -2.33 11.63
N SER A 189 16.91 -2.81 12.28
CA SER A 189 18.21 -2.12 12.32
C SER A 189 19.21 -2.85 11.42
N ASP A 190 19.79 -2.12 10.47
CA ASP A 190 20.85 -2.59 9.57
C ASP A 190 22.10 -1.73 9.78
N GLY A 191 22.94 -2.15 10.73
CA GLY A 191 24.02 -1.33 11.27
C GLY A 191 23.49 -0.05 11.92
N GLU A 192 23.93 1.10 11.42
CA GLU A 192 23.46 2.42 11.88
C GLU A 192 22.17 2.90 11.17
N MET A 193 21.71 2.16 10.15
CA MET A 193 20.55 2.53 9.36
C MET A 193 19.30 1.84 9.89
N VAL A 194 18.20 2.58 9.96
CA VAL A 194 16.87 2.00 10.15
C VAL A 194 16.30 1.61 8.79
N ARG A 195 15.92 0.35 8.61
CA ARG A 195 15.28 -0.19 7.41
C ARG A 195 13.93 -0.81 7.74
N PHE A 196 13.20 -1.23 6.71
CA PHE A 196 11.95 -1.96 6.86
C PHE A 196 12.06 -3.37 6.28
N ALA A 197 11.48 -4.34 6.97
CA ALA A 197 11.46 -5.73 6.57
C ALA A 197 10.11 -6.37 6.91
N LEU A 198 9.84 -7.54 6.33
CA LEU A 198 8.74 -8.36 6.78
C LEU A 198 8.98 -8.84 8.22
N SER A 199 7.95 -8.72 9.04
CA SER A 199 7.98 -8.99 10.48
C SER A 199 6.84 -9.92 10.88
N THR A 200 7.14 -10.80 11.84
CA THR A 200 6.14 -11.63 12.55
C THR A 200 5.55 -10.90 13.76
N GLY A 201 6.14 -9.77 14.16
CA GLY A 201 5.64 -8.89 15.21
C GLY A 201 4.65 -7.85 14.69
N PRO A 202 4.30 -6.84 15.52
CA PRO A 202 3.43 -5.76 15.07
C PRO A 202 4.10 -4.95 13.95
N GLY A 203 3.30 -4.53 12.97
CA GLY A 203 3.74 -3.61 11.93
C GLY A 203 4.08 -2.23 12.51
N TRP A 204 4.92 -1.48 11.79
CA TRP A 204 5.25 -0.12 12.19
C TRP A 204 4.11 0.84 11.85
N SER A 205 3.84 1.76 12.77
CA SER A 205 2.68 2.65 12.70
C SER A 205 3.03 3.98 12.03
N PHE A 206 2.21 4.37 11.07
CA PHE A 206 2.35 5.56 10.24
C PHE A 206 1.04 6.33 10.10
N TYR A 207 1.15 7.62 9.76
CA TYR A 207 0.07 8.42 9.22
C TYR A 207 0.51 9.03 7.88
N PHE A 208 -0.46 9.49 7.10
CA PHE A 208 -0.23 10.09 5.79
C PHE A 208 -0.42 11.59 5.88
N LYS A 209 0.54 12.36 5.37
CA LYS A 209 0.46 13.82 5.30
C LYS A 209 0.54 14.24 3.84
N LYS A 210 -0.51 14.87 3.32
CA LYS A 210 -0.55 15.31 1.93
C LYS A 210 0.53 16.36 1.66
N VAL A 211 1.21 16.26 0.53
CA VAL A 211 2.17 17.29 0.12
C VAL A 211 1.40 18.50 -0.44
N GLU A 212 1.69 19.69 0.08
CA GLU A 212 1.13 20.93 -0.45
C GLU A 212 1.74 21.25 -1.82
N LYS A 213 0.92 21.72 -2.77
CA LYS A 213 1.35 22.03 -4.14
C LYS A 213 2.52 23.04 -4.18
N SER A 214 2.51 24.03 -3.31
CA SER A 214 3.56 25.05 -3.19
C SER A 214 4.93 24.46 -2.80
N ALA A 215 4.96 23.41 -1.97
CA ALA A 215 6.19 22.76 -1.54
C ALA A 215 6.89 22.05 -2.71
N MET A 216 6.11 21.42 -3.60
CA MET A 216 6.66 20.75 -4.79
C MET A 216 7.25 21.74 -5.80
N GLU A 217 6.60 22.90 -6.00
CA GLU A 217 7.08 23.94 -6.92
C GLU A 217 8.37 24.59 -6.41
N ILE A 218 8.47 24.85 -5.10
CA ILE A 218 9.67 25.45 -4.49
C ILE A 218 10.89 24.52 -4.63
N GLU A 219 10.73 23.22 -4.36
CA GLU A 219 11.85 22.28 -4.50
C GLU A 219 12.28 22.05 -5.95
N GLN A 220 11.37 22.14 -6.92
CA GLN A 220 11.73 22.12 -8.33
C GLN A 220 12.56 23.35 -8.74
N VAL A 221 12.24 24.54 -8.21
CA VAL A 221 12.97 25.78 -8.54
C VAL A 221 14.36 25.84 -7.90
N VAL A 222 14.54 25.27 -6.71
CA VAL A 222 15.84 25.24 -6.00
C VAL A 222 16.85 24.28 -6.66
N HIS A 223 16.37 23.38 -7.52
CA HIS A 223 17.19 22.36 -8.19
C HIS A 223 17.34 22.56 -9.71
N ILE A 224 16.99 23.75 -10.23
CA ILE A 224 17.32 24.21 -11.59
C ILE A 224 18.59 25.07 -11.55
#